data_AF-A0A0H3FDT2-F1
#
_entry.id   AF-A0A0H3FDT2-F1
#
_cell.length_a   1.000
_cell.length_b   1.000
_cell.length_c   1.000
_cell.angle_alpha   90.00
_cell.angle_beta   90.00
_cell.angle_gamma   90.00
#
_symmetry.space_group_name_H-M   'P 1'
#
loop_
_entity.id
_entity.type
_entity.pdbx_description
1 polymer ?
#
loop_
_entity_poly.entity_id
_entity_poly.type
_entity_poly.pdbx_seq_one_letter_code
_entity_poly.pdbx_strand_id
1 'polypeptide(L)'
;MSTNSRLLEFINFLIIKVKNMVAFIVYHSFGFAFAPLVIFGPILCIMFVEPWPMKFVSIGVWLVFLYFLSKVIDKITGRDKRDN
;
A
#
# COMPACT_ATOMS: atom_id res chain seq x y z
N MET A 1 -8.45 -39.98 4.90
CA MET A 1 -9.15 -38.68 4.71
C MET A 1 -8.87 -37.68 5.86
N SER A 2 -7.64 -37.64 6.42
CA SER A 2 -7.30 -36.85 7.63
C SER A 2 -6.10 -35.89 7.44
N THR A 3 -5.27 -36.10 6.41
CA THR A 3 -4.09 -35.29 6.12
C THR A 3 -4.42 -33.95 5.46
N ASN A 4 -5.46 -33.90 4.62
CA ASN A 4 -5.84 -32.70 3.88
C ASN A 4 -6.38 -31.58 4.79
N SER A 5 -7.09 -31.91 5.88
CA SER A 5 -7.60 -30.91 6.82
C SER A 5 -6.48 -30.26 7.63
N ARG A 6 -5.51 -31.04 8.12
CA ARG A 6 -4.35 -30.49 8.85
C ARG A 6 -3.46 -29.63 7.97
N LEU A 7 -3.27 -30.01 6.70
CA LEU A 7 -2.53 -29.19 5.74
C LEU A 7 -3.25 -27.87 5.44
N LEU A 8 -4.57 -27.90 5.24
CA LEU A 8 -5.36 -26.68 5.06
C LEU A 8 -5.28 -25.76 6.27
N GLU A 9 -5.31 -26.32 7.48
CA GLU A 9 -5.22 -25.56 8.73
C GLU A 9 -3.82 -24.93 8.89
N PHE A 10 -2.76 -25.67 8.57
CA PHE A 10 -1.38 -25.17 8.55
C PHE A 10 -1.18 -24.06 7.51
N ILE A 11 -1.74 -24.25 6.30
CA ILE A 11 -1.70 -23.25 5.24
C ILE A 11 -2.44 -21.98 5.66
N ASN A 12 -3.61 -22.11 6.30
CA ASN A 12 -4.33 -20.95 6.84
C ASN A 12 -3.52 -20.24 7.94
N PHE A 13 -2.87 -20.98 8.82
CA PHE A 13 -2.03 -20.40 9.88
C PHE A 13 -0.82 -19.65 9.31
N LEU A 14 -0.19 -20.23 8.28
CA LEU A 14 0.89 -19.60 7.51
C LEU A 14 0.40 -18.35 6.79
N ILE A 15 -0.73 -18.40 6.10
CA ILE A 15 -1.33 -17.25 5.42
C ILE A 15 -1.63 -16.13 6.42
N ILE A 16 -2.16 -16.44 7.61
CA ILE A 16 -2.43 -15.44 8.65
C ILE A 16 -1.12 -14.80 9.14
N LYS A 17 -0.07 -15.60 9.40
CA LYS A 17 1.24 -15.07 9.81
C LYS A 17 1.89 -14.22 8.74
N VAL A 18 1.90 -14.69 7.50
CA VAL A 18 2.45 -13.98 6.35
C VAL A 18 1.68 -12.68 6.14
N LYS A 19 0.35 -12.70 6.19
CA LYS A 19 -0.49 -11.50 6.13
C LYS A 19 -0.10 -10.48 7.21
N ASN A 20 0.13 -10.94 8.43
CA ASN A 20 0.50 -10.05 9.54
C ASN A 20 1.91 -9.46 9.37
N MET A 21 2.87 -10.27 8.91
CA MET A 21 4.23 -9.80 8.57
C MET A 21 4.21 -8.81 7.41
N VAL A 22 3.47 -9.10 6.35
CA VAL A 22 3.32 -8.20 5.20
C VAL A 22 2.64 -6.91 5.63
N ALA A 23 1.60 -6.94 6.46
CA ALA A 23 0.98 -5.74 7.00
C ALA A 23 1.97 -4.89 7.81
N PHE A 24 2.84 -5.52 8.61
CA PHE A 24 3.87 -4.83 9.38
C PHE A 24 4.95 -4.20 8.49
N ILE A 25 5.44 -4.96 7.51
CA ILE A 25 6.44 -4.47 6.53
C ILE A 25 5.84 -3.33 5.73
N VAL A 26 4.64 -3.51 5.18
CA VAL A 26 3.94 -2.46 4.42
C VAL A 26 3.74 -1.23 5.29
N TYR A 27 3.32 -1.33 6.55
CA TYR A 27 3.17 -0.18 7.44
C TYR A 27 4.49 0.56 7.69
N HIS A 28 5.56 -0.17 8.03
CA HIS A 28 6.85 0.43 8.33
C HIS A 28 7.49 1.05 7.09
N SER A 29 7.47 0.32 5.98
CA SER A 29 7.96 0.77 4.69
C SER A 29 7.12 1.93 4.15
N PHE A 30 5.79 1.93 4.28
CA PHE A 30 4.98 3.08 3.86
C PHE A 30 5.17 4.29 4.75
N GLY A 31 5.23 4.14 6.08
CA GLY A 31 5.47 5.28 6.97
C GLY A 31 6.74 6.04 6.60
N PHE A 32 7.79 5.31 6.22
CA PHE A 32 9.05 5.90 5.77
C PHE A 32 9.05 6.31 4.29
N ALA A 33 8.48 5.50 3.40
CA ALA A 33 8.54 5.70 1.95
C ALA A 33 7.47 6.65 1.42
N PHE A 34 6.38 6.90 2.16
CA PHE A 34 5.31 7.81 1.73
C PHE A 34 5.81 9.24 1.56
N ALA A 35 6.61 9.75 2.50
CA ALA A 35 7.18 11.09 2.39
C ALA A 35 8.13 11.24 1.18
N PRO A 36 9.12 10.34 0.96
CA PRO A 36 9.88 10.30 -0.28
C PRO A 36 9.02 10.12 -1.52
N LEU A 37 8.00 9.25 -1.53
CA LEU A 37 7.13 9.05 -2.71
C LEU A 37 6.35 10.31 -3.08
N VAL A 38 5.87 11.05 -2.07
CA VAL A 38 5.15 12.32 -2.27
C VAL A 38 6.08 13.38 -2.87
N ILE A 39 7.36 13.36 -2.52
CA ILE A 39 8.35 14.34 -2.99
C ILE A 39 8.94 13.94 -4.35
N PHE A 40 9.33 12.68 -4.51
CA PHE A 40 9.97 12.17 -5.73
C PHE A 40 8.99 12.01 -6.90
N GLY A 41 7.70 11.73 -6.64
CA GLY A 41 6.69 11.60 -7.69
C GLY A 41 6.53 12.86 -8.56
N PRO A 42 6.28 14.04 -7.98
CA PRO A 42 6.25 15.30 -8.70
C PRO A 42 7.57 15.61 -9.41
N ILE A 43 8.72 15.31 -8.78
CA ILE A 43 10.05 15.52 -9.36
C ILE A 43 10.22 14.66 -10.62
N LEU A 44 9.81 13.39 -10.58
CA LEU A 44 9.80 12.49 -11.74
C LEU A 44 8.86 12.97 -12.84
N CYS A 45 7.67 13.48 -12.50
CA CYS A 45 6.73 14.07 -13.45
C CYS A 45 7.27 15.34 -14.13
N ILE A 46 8.10 16.12 -13.42
CA ILE A 46 8.75 17.32 -13.96
C ILE A 46 9.95 16.94 -14.84
N MET A 47 10.74 15.95 -14.43
CA MET A 47 11.90 15.42 -15.16
C MET A 47 11.51 14.76 -16.49
N PHE A 48 10.31 14.18 -16.60
CA PHE A 48 9.83 13.63 -17.86
C PHE A 48 9.58 14.73 -18.89
N VAL A 49 10.13 14.53 -20.10
CA VAL A 49 9.99 15.46 -21.24
C VAL A 49 8.62 15.21 -21.92
N GLU A 50 7.55 15.39 -21.15
CA GLU A 50 6.18 15.36 -21.65
C GLU A 50 5.66 16.78 -21.93
N PRO A 51 4.71 16.92 -22.88
CA PRO A 51 4.08 18.20 -23.15
C PRO A 51 3.43 18.77 -21.88
N TRP A 52 3.59 20.07 -21.67
CA TRP A 52 3.16 20.82 -20.48
C TRP A 52 1.81 20.41 -19.83
N PRO A 53 0.71 20.19 -20.59
CA PRO A 53 -0.57 19.79 -19.98
C PRO A 53 -0.58 18.35 -19.41
N MET A 54 0.19 17.43 -19.99
CA MET A 54 0.28 16.04 -19.49
C MET A 54 0.96 15.97 -18.11
N LYS A 55 1.87 16.91 -17.81
CA LYS A 55 2.55 16.97 -16.49
C LYS A 55 1.55 17.17 -15.35
N PHE A 56 0.55 18.02 -15.53
CA PHE A 56 -0.49 18.26 -14.52
C PHE A 56 -1.41 17.06 -14.34
N VAL A 57 -1.73 16.36 -15.43
CA VAL A 57 -2.51 15.11 -15.36
C VAL A 57 -1.73 14.05 -14.59
N SER A 58 -0.43 13.91 -14.86
CA SER A 58 0.43 12.95 -14.16
C SER A 58 0.53 13.25 -12.67
N ILE A 59 0.72 14.52 -12.27
CA ILE A 59 0.73 14.93 -10.86
C ILE A 59 -0.63 14.66 -10.20
N GLY A 60 -1.74 14.96 -10.88
CA GLY A 60 -3.09 14.68 -10.39
C GLY A 60 -3.34 13.18 -10.19
N VAL A 61 -2.96 12.35 -11.17
CA VAL A 61 -3.05 10.89 -11.08
C VAL A 61 -2.16 10.35 -9.96
N TRP A 62 -0.96 10.90 -9.78
CA TRP A 62 -0.05 10.52 -8.70
C TRP A 62 -0.63 10.81 -7.32
N LEU A 63 -1.25 11.99 -7.13
CA LEU A 63 -1.94 12.34 -5.90
C LEU A 63 -3.13 11.41 -5.60
N VAL A 64 -3.92 11.08 -6.63
CA VAL A 64 -5.04 10.13 -6.49
C VAL A 64 -4.52 8.74 -6.10
N PHE A 65 -3.43 8.29 -6.71
CA PHE A 65 -2.79 7.01 -6.37
C PHE A 65 -2.30 6.97 -4.92
N LEU A 66 -1.64 8.03 -4.45
CA LEU A 66 -1.20 8.15 -3.06
C LEU A 66 -2.38 8.17 -2.08
N TYR A 67 -3.46 8.87 -2.42
CA TYR A 67 -4.68 8.88 -1.61
C TYR A 67 -5.29 7.48 -1.47
N PHE A 68 -5.38 6.74 -2.57
CA PHE A 68 -5.86 5.35 -2.54
C PHE A 68 -4.96 4.46 -1.69
N LEU A 69 -3.64 4.59 -1.81
CA LEU A 69 -2.67 3.87 -0.99
C LEU A 69 -2.85 4.17 0.50
N SER A 70 -2.93 5.45 0.88
CA SER A 70 -3.21 5.83 2.27
C SER A 70 -4.52 5.24 2.78
N LYS A 71 -5.58 5.27 1.97
CA LYS A 71 -6.89 4.73 2.33
C LYS A 71 -6.87 3.20 2.49
N VAL A 72 -6.15 2.49 1.62
CA VAL A 72 -5.96 1.03 1.71
C VAL A 72 -5.16 0.68 2.96
N ILE A 73 -4.11 1.44 3.28
CA ILE A 73 -3.31 1.23 4.48
C ILE A 73 -4.14 1.47 5.73
N ASP A 74 -4.95 2.54 5.76
CA ASP A 74 -5.83 2.83 6.90
C ASP A 74 -6.84 1.69 7.13
N LYS A 75 -7.43 1.17 6.04
CA LYS A 75 -8.32 0.01 6.04
C LYS A 75 -7.62 -1.28 6.50
N ILE A 76 -6.38 -1.54 6.05
CA ILE A 76 -5.59 -2.71 6.47
C ILE A 76 -5.17 -2.60 7.94
N THR A 77 -4.81 -1.39 8.37
CA THR A 77 -4.41 -1.07 9.75
C THR A 77 -5.60 -1.20 10.70
N GLY A 78 -6.84 -1.23 10.18
CA GLY A 78 -8.04 -1.38 10.99
C GLY A 78 -8.27 -0.18 11.90
N ARG A 79 -7.77 1.01 11.53
CA ARG A 79 -7.99 2.24 12.30
C ARG A 79 -9.47 2.63 12.36
N ASP A 80 -10.24 2.17 11.38
CA ASP A 80 -11.71 2.22 11.32
C ASP A 80 -12.42 1.49 12.50
N LYS A 81 -11.74 0.57 13.22
CA LYS A 81 -12.33 -0.11 14.39
C LYS A 81 -12.08 0.56 15.73
N ARG A 82 -11.36 1.69 15.78
CA ARG A 82 -10.98 2.35 17.04
C ARG A 82 -11.82 3.58 17.39
N ASP A 83 -12.88 3.85 16.62
CA ASP A 83 -13.72 5.04 16.77
C ASP A 83 -15.21 4.70 16.95
N ASN A 84 -15.52 3.53 17.53
CA ASN A 84 -16.88 3.17 17.95
C ASN A 84 -16.90 2.49 19.31
#